data_AF-A0A850PV90-F1
#
_entry.id   AF-A0A850PV90-F1
#
_cell.length_a   1.000
_cell.length_b   1.000
_cell.length_c   1.000
_cell.angle_alpha   90.00
_cell.angle_beta   90.00
_cell.angle_gamma   90.00
#
_symmetry.space_group_name_H-M   'P 1'
#
loop_
_entity.id
_entity.type
_entity.pdbx_description
1 polymer ?
#
loop_
_entity_poly.entity_id
_entity_poly.type
_entity_poly.pdbx_seq_one_letter_code
_entity_poly.pdbx_strand_id
1 'polypeptide(L)'
;PTPYKSTNDSQYTNWEYGVQKWWANNFMKYGIVSSKNIPTVYDQIHTENSKPVLTIIGLSPLPYKNGEDVSFVVNSLSLNPIKKIDVFINNTYLKSLKSTPFSVSFSPKEITGITNENTIRIVGYDVNDETGEATAVLKINN
;
A
#
# COMPACT_ATOMS: atom_id res chain seq x y z
N PRO A 1 8.00 -20.01 -5.27
CA PRO A 1 8.75 -19.84 -6.54
C PRO A 1 10.25 -19.69 -6.26
N THR A 2 11.06 -20.66 -6.69
CA THR A 2 12.52 -20.51 -6.68
C THR A 2 12.91 -19.47 -7.76
N PRO A 3 13.70 -18.44 -7.43
CA PRO A 3 14.15 -17.48 -8.43
C PRO A 3 14.93 -18.23 -9.51
N TYR A 4 14.54 -18.06 -10.77
CA TYR A 4 15.19 -18.71 -11.91
C TYR A 4 16.53 -17.99 -12.16
N LYS A 5 17.63 -18.58 -11.66
CA LYS A 5 19.04 -18.14 -11.80
C LYS A 5 19.34 -16.68 -11.36
N SER A 6 19.74 -16.54 -10.11
CA SER A 6 20.21 -15.27 -9.51
C SER A 6 21.53 -14.72 -10.09
N THR A 7 22.28 -15.50 -10.85
CA THR A 7 23.61 -15.11 -11.37
C THR A 7 23.57 -14.05 -12.47
N ASN A 8 22.39 -13.79 -13.05
CA ASN A 8 22.21 -12.73 -14.05
C ASN A 8 21.92 -11.37 -13.42
N ASP A 9 21.78 -11.30 -12.09
CA ASP A 9 21.64 -10.04 -11.38
C ASP A 9 22.99 -9.32 -11.33
N SER A 10 23.05 -8.07 -11.80
CA SER A 10 24.25 -7.22 -11.73
C SER A 10 24.82 -7.09 -10.30
N GLN A 11 23.96 -7.26 -9.29
CA GLN A 11 24.32 -7.20 -7.88
C GLN A 11 24.74 -8.56 -7.31
N TYR A 12 24.62 -9.65 -8.07
CA TYR A 12 24.93 -11.00 -7.62
C TYR A 12 26.33 -11.09 -7.02
N THR A 13 27.36 -10.64 -7.77
CA THR A 13 28.75 -10.70 -7.31
C THR A 13 28.98 -9.92 -6.01
N ASN A 14 28.36 -8.74 -5.90
CA ASN A 14 28.50 -7.87 -4.74
C ASN A 14 27.83 -8.48 -3.49
N TRP A 15 26.65 -9.08 -3.66
CA TRP A 15 25.90 -9.71 -2.58
C TRP A 15 26.53 -11.05 -2.18
N GLU A 16 26.82 -11.92 -3.14
CA GLU A 16 27.35 -13.26 -2.92
C GLU A 16 28.71 -13.21 -2.20
N TYR A 17 29.61 -12.29 -2.59
CA TYR A 17 30.89 -12.11 -1.90
C TYR A 17 30.70 -11.77 -0.41
N GLY A 18 29.78 -10.85 -0.10
CA GLY A 18 29.50 -10.43 1.28
C GLY A 18 28.93 -11.57 2.12
N VAL A 19 27.94 -12.29 1.56
CA VAL A 19 27.31 -13.44 2.22
C VAL A 19 28.33 -14.55 2.47
N GLN A 20 29.13 -14.92 1.46
CA GLN A 20 30.14 -15.97 1.58
C GLN A 20 31.23 -15.59 2.59
N LYS A 21 31.72 -14.34 2.56
CA LYS A 21 32.72 -13.84 3.52
C LYS A 21 32.17 -13.83 4.94
N TRP A 22 30.92 -13.41 5.13
CA TRP A 22 30.29 -13.45 6.45
C TRP A 22 30.15 -14.89 6.94
N TRP A 23 29.69 -15.80 6.08
CA TRP A 23 29.50 -17.21 6.43
C TRP A 23 30.82 -17.89 6.81
N ALA A 24 31.88 -17.70 6.02
CA ALA A 24 33.21 -18.25 6.29
C ALA A 24 33.74 -17.88 7.70
N ASN A 25 33.38 -16.69 8.21
CA ASN A 25 33.77 -16.21 9.52
C ASN A 25 32.81 -16.60 10.67
N ASN A 26 31.59 -17.04 10.35
CA ASN A 26 30.53 -17.20 11.35
C ASN A 26 29.87 -18.60 11.37
N PHE A 27 30.15 -19.48 10.40
CA PHE A 27 29.44 -20.75 10.26
C PHE A 27 29.44 -21.62 11.53
N MET A 28 30.52 -21.59 12.32
CA MET A 28 30.60 -22.35 13.58
C MET A 28 29.60 -21.89 14.66
N LYS A 29 29.01 -20.70 14.52
CA LYS A 29 28.00 -20.15 15.44
C LYS A 29 26.57 -20.59 15.10
N TYR A 30 26.37 -21.22 13.94
CA TYR A 30 25.04 -21.54 13.41
C TYR A 30 24.99 -23.01 12.98
N GLY A 31 23.79 -23.60 13.05
CA GLY A 31 23.57 -24.94 12.52
C GLY A 31 23.71 -24.95 10.99
N ILE A 32 24.25 -26.03 10.44
CA ILE A 32 24.24 -26.26 8.99
C ILE A 32 22.80 -26.61 8.60
N VAL A 33 22.18 -25.74 7.82
CA VAL A 33 20.84 -25.96 7.27
C VAL A 33 20.95 -26.79 5.98
N SER A 34 20.05 -27.74 5.82
CA SER A 34 19.93 -28.60 4.64
C SER A 34 18.57 -28.40 3.97
N SER A 35 18.35 -29.08 2.85
CA SER A 35 17.03 -29.11 2.20
C SER A 35 15.91 -29.61 3.12
N LYS A 36 16.24 -30.40 4.16
CA LYS A 36 15.26 -30.84 5.17
C LYS A 36 14.78 -29.71 6.09
N ASN A 37 15.52 -28.60 6.15
CA ASN A 37 15.19 -27.44 6.98
C ASN A 37 14.41 -26.38 6.21
N ILE A 38 14.08 -26.62 4.93
CA ILE A 38 13.24 -25.71 4.14
C ILE A 38 11.83 -25.70 4.77
N PRO A 39 11.30 -24.52 5.15
CA PRO A 39 9.94 -24.43 5.65
C PRO A 39 8.93 -24.94 4.62
N THR A 40 8.02 -25.79 5.05
CA THR A 40 6.92 -26.34 4.22
C THR A 40 5.60 -25.63 4.46
N VAL A 41 5.52 -24.81 5.52
CA VAL A 41 4.32 -24.06 5.88
C VAL A 41 4.27 -22.79 5.06
N TYR A 42 3.11 -22.53 4.46
CA TYR A 42 2.84 -21.31 3.71
C TYR A 42 2.21 -20.27 4.63
N ASP A 43 2.50 -19.01 4.32
CA ASP A 43 1.81 -17.88 4.92
C ASP A 43 0.30 -17.95 4.64
N GLN A 44 -0.51 -17.83 5.70
CA GLN A 44 -1.97 -17.83 5.63
C GLN A 44 -2.57 -16.46 5.95
N ILE A 45 -1.74 -15.48 6.32
CA ILE A 45 -2.15 -14.12 6.71
C ILE A 45 -2.05 -13.18 5.52
N HIS A 46 -0.98 -13.27 4.73
CA HIS A 46 -0.72 -12.41 3.58
C HIS A 46 -1.20 -13.05 2.27
N THR A 47 -2.51 -13.10 2.07
CA THR A 47 -3.18 -13.72 0.89
C THR A 47 -3.95 -12.69 0.07
N GLU A 48 -4.33 -13.00 -1.17
CA GLU A 48 -5.19 -12.09 -1.95
C GLU A 48 -6.57 -11.88 -1.30
N ASN A 49 -7.06 -12.87 -0.54
CA ASN A 49 -8.37 -12.81 0.10
C ASN A 49 -8.37 -12.05 1.44
N SER A 50 -7.20 -11.84 2.05
CA SER A 50 -7.05 -11.07 3.29
C SER A 50 -6.96 -9.56 3.05
N LYS A 51 -6.70 -9.14 1.82
CA LYS A 51 -6.61 -7.72 1.47
C LYS A 51 -7.96 -7.02 1.68
N PRO A 52 -7.96 -5.84 2.30
CA PRO A 52 -9.18 -5.05 2.45
C PRO A 52 -9.67 -4.54 1.09
N VAL A 53 -10.98 -4.57 0.87
CA VAL A 53 -11.64 -3.97 -0.29
C VAL A 53 -12.19 -2.61 0.12
N LEU A 54 -11.76 -1.56 -0.55
CA LEU A 54 -12.15 -0.17 -0.25
C LEU A 54 -13.04 0.40 -1.34
N THR A 55 -13.98 1.25 -0.94
CA THR A 55 -14.85 1.97 -1.87
C THR A 55 -15.01 3.43 -1.43
N ILE A 56 -14.97 4.34 -2.40
CA ILE A 56 -15.17 5.77 -2.19
C ILE A 56 -16.64 6.11 -2.49
N ILE A 57 -17.33 6.71 -1.53
CA ILE A 57 -18.78 6.98 -1.60
C ILE A 57 -19.04 8.47 -1.36
N GLY A 58 -19.94 9.06 -2.14
CA GLY A 58 -20.42 10.44 -1.93
C GLY A 58 -19.80 11.50 -2.83
N LEU A 59 -18.96 11.12 -3.79
CA LEU A 59 -18.48 12.04 -4.82
C LEU A 59 -19.60 12.38 -5.81
N SER A 60 -19.69 13.66 -6.17
CA SER A 60 -20.58 14.17 -7.19
C SER A 60 -20.15 13.68 -8.58
N PRO A 61 -21.10 13.32 -9.47
CA PRO A 61 -20.79 13.06 -10.88
C PRO A 61 -20.48 14.35 -11.66
N LEU A 62 -20.84 15.52 -11.11
CA LEU A 62 -20.61 16.83 -11.72
C LEU A 62 -19.29 17.44 -11.20
N PRO A 63 -18.60 18.28 -12.01
CA PRO A 63 -17.41 18.98 -11.56
C PRO A 63 -17.69 19.92 -10.38
N TYR A 64 -16.83 19.85 -9.36
CA TYR A 64 -16.83 20.77 -8.22
C TYR A 64 -16.21 22.10 -8.60
N LYS A 65 -16.59 23.21 -7.97
CA LYS A 65 -15.83 24.46 -8.11
C LYS A 65 -14.53 24.37 -7.33
N ASN A 66 -13.47 25.04 -7.79
CA ASN A 66 -12.18 25.02 -7.10
C ASN A 66 -12.26 25.47 -5.61
N GLY A 67 -13.20 26.36 -5.26
CA GLY A 67 -13.43 26.81 -3.89
C GLY A 67 -14.51 26.07 -3.10
N GLU A 68 -15.15 25.05 -3.68
CA GLU A 68 -16.21 24.27 -3.05
C GLU A 68 -15.63 23.13 -2.21
N ASP A 69 -16.26 22.82 -1.08
CA ASP A 69 -15.83 21.69 -0.25
C ASP A 69 -16.22 20.36 -0.90
N VAL A 70 -15.24 19.47 -1.04
CA VAL A 70 -15.42 18.10 -1.50
C VAL A 70 -15.43 17.18 -0.29
N SER A 71 -16.54 16.48 -0.10
CA SER A 71 -16.70 15.50 0.98
C SER A 71 -17.00 14.11 0.44
N PHE A 72 -16.37 13.09 1.01
CA PHE A 72 -16.68 11.70 0.73
C PHE A 72 -16.39 10.81 1.94
N VAL A 73 -16.96 9.61 1.93
CA VAL A 73 -16.72 8.57 2.94
C VAL A 73 -16.05 7.38 2.26
N VAL A 74 -15.09 6.79 2.97
CA VAL A 74 -14.48 5.52 2.56
C VAL A 74 -15.18 4.39 3.31
N ASN A 75 -15.75 3.46 2.57
CA ASN A 75 -16.23 2.20 3.12
C ASN A 75 -15.17 1.11 2.91
N SER A 76 -15.04 0.21 3.88
CA SER A 76 -14.06 -0.87 3.88
C SER A 76 -14.72 -2.20 4.21
N LEU A 77 -14.53 -3.19 3.35
CA LEU A 77 -14.84 -4.58 3.61
C LEU A 77 -13.51 -5.33 3.82
N SER A 78 -13.26 -5.81 5.03
CA SER A 78 -12.02 -6.53 5.37
C SER A 78 -12.30 -7.65 6.37
N LEU A 79 -11.47 -8.69 6.33
CA LEU A 79 -11.48 -9.76 7.33
C LEU A 79 -10.95 -9.26 8.69
N ASN A 80 -10.03 -8.28 8.68
CA ASN A 80 -9.44 -7.72 9.88
C ASN A 80 -9.83 -6.23 10.04
N PRO A 81 -9.79 -5.68 11.27
CA PRO A 81 -10.03 -4.26 11.48
C PRO A 81 -9.04 -3.38 10.70
N ILE A 82 -9.56 -2.32 10.07
CA ILE A 82 -8.73 -1.29 9.43
C ILE A 82 -8.04 -0.45 10.51
N LYS A 83 -6.71 -0.42 10.45
CA LYS A 83 -5.82 0.36 11.33
C LYS A 83 -5.72 1.81 10.86
N LYS A 84 -5.62 2.04 9.55
CA LYS A 84 -5.65 3.38 8.96
C LYS A 84 -6.01 3.36 7.46
N ILE A 85 -6.42 4.51 6.94
CA ILE A 85 -6.57 4.76 5.50
C ILE A 85 -5.83 6.05 5.15
N ASP A 86 -4.85 5.97 4.26
CA ASP A 86 -4.12 7.12 3.74
C ASP A 86 -4.79 7.61 2.45
N VAL A 87 -5.02 8.92 2.36
CA VAL A 87 -5.73 9.58 1.25
C VAL A 87 -4.75 10.44 0.47
N PHE A 88 -4.80 10.34 -0.85
CA PHE A 88 -3.95 11.07 -1.78
C PHE A 88 -4.77 11.72 -2.89
N ILE A 89 -4.31 12.87 -3.37
CA ILE A 89 -4.81 13.57 -4.56
C ILE A 89 -3.64 13.80 -5.52
N ASN A 90 -3.70 13.29 -6.76
CA ASN A 90 -2.61 13.39 -7.74
C ASN A 90 -1.24 13.00 -7.15
N ASN A 91 -1.18 11.88 -6.42
CA ASN A 91 -0.01 11.38 -5.70
C ASN A 91 0.46 12.23 -4.50
N THR A 92 -0.18 13.38 -4.22
CA THR A 92 0.09 14.19 -3.03
C THR A 92 -0.69 13.64 -1.85
N TYR A 93 0.00 13.36 -0.74
CA TYR A 93 -0.64 12.92 0.51
C TYR A 93 -1.49 14.05 1.09
N LEU A 94 -2.75 13.73 1.43
CA LEU A 94 -3.69 14.65 2.05
C LEU A 94 -3.78 14.41 3.56
N LYS A 95 -4.19 13.20 3.97
CA LYS A 95 -4.38 12.84 5.39
C LYS A 95 -4.49 11.32 5.60
N SER A 96 -4.31 10.90 6.85
CA SER A 96 -4.64 9.55 7.33
C SER A 96 -5.92 9.58 8.15
N LEU A 97 -6.77 8.57 7.96
CA LEU A 97 -7.98 8.31 8.74
C LEU A 97 -7.71 7.13 9.66
N LYS A 98 -7.94 7.27 10.97
CA LYS A 98 -7.60 6.25 11.98
C LYS A 98 -8.79 5.67 12.74
N SER A 99 -9.98 6.21 12.51
CA SER A 99 -11.21 5.79 13.19
C SER A 99 -12.40 5.91 12.26
N THR A 100 -13.38 5.03 12.43
CA THR A 100 -14.65 5.08 11.73
C THR A 100 -15.56 6.18 12.31
N PRO A 101 -16.44 6.81 11.51
CA PRO A 101 -16.52 6.69 10.05
C PRO A 101 -15.31 7.34 9.36
N PHE A 102 -14.80 6.70 8.32
CA PHE A 102 -13.66 7.20 7.55
C PHE A 102 -14.09 8.31 6.59
N SER A 103 -14.27 9.53 7.11
CA SER A 103 -14.72 10.69 6.34
C SER A 103 -13.57 11.63 5.94
N VAL A 104 -13.70 12.17 4.73
CA VAL A 104 -12.79 13.16 4.17
C VAL A 104 -13.61 14.39 3.79
N SER A 105 -13.07 15.56 4.12
CA SER A 105 -13.55 16.85 3.63
C SER A 105 -12.32 17.73 3.36
N PHE A 106 -12.31 18.41 2.22
CA PHE A 106 -11.25 19.34 1.83
C PHE A 106 -11.75 20.32 0.77
N SER A 107 -11.07 21.46 0.62
CA SER A 107 -11.30 22.40 -0.47
C SER A 107 -10.20 22.27 -1.52
N PRO A 108 -10.51 22.08 -2.82
CA PRO A 108 -9.48 21.89 -3.84
C PRO A 108 -8.47 23.05 -3.96
N LYS A 109 -8.90 24.29 -3.69
CA LYS A 109 -8.03 25.47 -3.67
C LYS A 109 -6.84 25.36 -2.71
N GLU A 110 -6.91 24.48 -1.70
CA GLU A 110 -5.88 24.28 -0.69
C GLU A 110 -4.82 23.27 -1.13
N ILE A 111 -5.05 22.56 -2.23
CA ILE A 111 -4.18 21.50 -2.74
C ILE A 111 -3.35 22.04 -3.91
N THR A 112 -2.04 21.99 -3.76
CA THR A 112 -1.10 22.37 -4.84
C THR A 112 -1.18 21.35 -5.99
N GLY A 113 -1.24 21.84 -7.24
CA GLY A 113 -1.21 20.97 -8.41
C GLY A 113 -2.58 20.35 -8.77
N ILE A 114 -3.67 20.94 -8.30
CA ILE A 114 -5.03 20.62 -8.77
C ILE A 114 -5.22 21.06 -10.22
N THR A 115 -5.82 20.19 -11.02
CA THR A 115 -6.21 20.46 -12.41
C THR A 115 -7.72 20.24 -12.58
N ASN A 116 -8.24 20.28 -13.82
CA ASN A 116 -9.65 20.01 -14.07
C ASN A 116 -10.03 18.54 -13.84
N GLU A 117 -9.07 17.62 -13.91
CA GLU A 117 -9.26 16.20 -13.64
C GLU A 117 -8.15 15.68 -12.72
N ASN A 118 -8.54 15.07 -11.61
CA ASN A 118 -7.63 14.65 -10.56
C ASN A 118 -7.96 13.23 -10.13
N THR A 119 -6.98 12.53 -9.58
CA THR A 119 -7.17 11.18 -9.04
C THR A 119 -7.16 11.23 -7.52
N ILE A 120 -8.28 10.85 -6.91
CA ILE A 120 -8.31 10.44 -5.51
C ILE A 120 -7.82 9.01 -5.45
N ARG A 121 -6.81 8.76 -4.62
CA ARG A 121 -6.30 7.41 -4.32
C ARG A 121 -6.32 7.20 -2.82
N ILE A 122 -6.89 6.07 -2.39
CA ILE A 122 -6.93 5.69 -0.97
C ILE A 122 -6.20 4.37 -0.76
N VAL A 123 -5.40 4.28 0.29
CA VAL A 123 -4.70 3.04 0.67
C VAL A 123 -5.06 2.70 2.11
N GLY A 124 -5.76 1.59 2.30
CA GLY A 124 -6.16 1.08 3.60
C GLY A 124 -5.18 0.01 4.08
N TYR A 125 -4.89 0.05 5.37
CA TYR A 125 -4.02 -0.88 6.07
C TYR A 125 -4.81 -1.51 7.20
N ASP A 126 -4.84 -2.83 7.27
CA ASP A 126 -5.43 -3.54 8.40
C ASP A 126 -4.42 -3.70 9.56
N VAL A 127 -4.84 -4.36 10.64
CA VAL A 127 -3.99 -4.62 11.81
C VAL A 127 -2.84 -5.59 11.55
N ASN A 128 -2.92 -6.39 10.48
CA ASN A 128 -1.86 -7.30 10.03
C ASN A 128 -1.01 -6.68 8.91
N ASP A 129 -1.19 -5.38 8.65
CA ASP A 129 -0.54 -4.62 7.57
C ASP A 129 -0.86 -5.14 6.16
N GLU A 130 -1.99 -5.85 5.97
CA GLU A 130 -2.55 -6.11 4.65
C GLU A 130 -3.07 -4.81 4.03
N THR A 131 -2.83 -4.65 2.73
CA THR A 131 -3.12 -3.40 2.02
C THR A 131 -4.17 -3.58 0.94
N GLY A 132 -5.09 -2.62 0.88
CA GLY A 132 -6.07 -2.47 -0.19
C GLY A 132 -6.03 -1.06 -0.75
N GLU A 133 -6.31 -0.91 -2.04
CA GLU A 133 -6.32 0.38 -2.73
C GLU A 133 -7.60 0.57 -3.54
N ALA A 134 -8.08 1.81 -3.58
CA ALA A 134 -9.12 2.22 -4.52
C ALA A 134 -8.83 3.62 -5.05
N THR A 135 -9.32 3.88 -6.27
CA THR A 135 -9.19 5.17 -6.93
C THR A 135 -10.55 5.71 -7.38
N ALA A 136 -10.66 7.02 -7.46
CA ALA A 136 -11.80 7.71 -8.04
C ALA A 136 -11.34 8.97 -8.79
N VAL A 137 -12.11 9.34 -9.81
CA VAL A 137 -11.89 10.59 -10.56
C VAL A 137 -12.58 11.73 -9.84
N LEU A 138 -11.84 12.83 -9.63
CA LEU A 138 -12.35 14.09 -9.11
C LEU A 138 -12.27 15.15 -10.20
N LYS A 139 -13.43 15.64 -10.64
CA LYS A 139 -13.53 16.70 -11.64
C LYS A 139 -13.69 18.04 -10.96
N ILE A 140 -12.91 19.02 -11.40
CA ILE A 140 -12.94 20.39 -10.89
C ILE A 140 -13.11 21.35 -12.06
N ASN A 141 -13.94 22.36 -11.85
CA ASN A 141 -14.06 23.51 -12.72
C ASN A 141 -13.25 24.66 -12.09
N ASN A 142 -12.13 24.97 -12.73
CA ASN A 142 -11.24 26.07 -12.33
C ASN A 142 -11.77 27.43 -12.80
#